data_AF-A0A9C8L7F4-F1
#
_entry.id   AF-A0A9C8L7F4-F1
#
_cell.length_a   1.000
_cell.length_b   1.000
_cell.length_c   1.000
_cell.angle_alpha   90.00
_cell.angle_beta   90.00
_cell.angle_gamma   90.00
#
_symmetry.space_group_name_H-M   'P 1'
#
loop_
_entity.id
_entity.type
_entity.pdbx_description
1 polymer ?
#
loop_
_entity_poly.entity_id
_entity_poly.type
_entity_poly.pdbx_seq_one_letter_code
_entity_poly.pdbx_strand_id
1 'polypeptide(L)'
;MSQRIHPSSHTPLAAPLGFLSSAVSRVRRNHALEHATIHILSERLPGIRLMGRSSFWGYYIYGDVPTEAVLDAAQEGLRQLRAGQRQMAIHANCGTNIVVAGTLAGLGAFLALSSAWFDRSEGEQTASVRAKNLLTWVTRLPLACAAATLGIIAGRPLGQALQTHVTTQANVGNMRIAGVTREEKAGLDKQHPMIVHHVRTEDVTSARR
;
A
#
# COMPACT_ATOMS: atom_id res chain seq x y z
N MET A 1 28.82 15.97 58.03
CA MET A 1 29.34 15.00 57.05
C MET A 1 28.31 13.91 56.83
N SER A 2 27.42 14.07 55.85
CA SER A 2 26.58 12.98 55.32
C SER A 2 25.95 13.44 54.01
N GLN A 3 26.67 13.23 52.90
CA GLN A 3 26.11 13.37 51.56
C GLN A 3 25.22 12.14 51.32
N ARG A 4 23.92 12.38 51.10
CA ARG A 4 22.99 11.33 50.71
C ARG A 4 22.92 11.32 49.17
N ILE A 5 23.59 10.34 48.58
CA ILE A 5 23.48 9.98 47.16
C ILE A 5 22.18 9.20 46.97
N HIS A 6 21.46 9.47 45.87
CA HIS A 6 20.69 8.55 45.00
C HIS A 6 19.40 9.21 44.45
N PRO A 7 18.85 8.76 43.30
CA PRO A 7 19.43 7.98 42.22
C PRO A 7 19.22 8.60 40.83
N SER A 8 20.02 8.12 39.88
CA SER A 8 19.97 8.36 38.45
C SER A 8 18.57 8.17 37.87
N SER A 9 18.13 9.13 37.06
CA SER A 9 16.95 9.01 36.21
C SER A 9 17.13 7.85 35.23
N HIS A 10 16.38 6.77 35.42
CA HIS A 10 16.25 5.71 34.43
C HIS A 10 15.57 6.28 33.18
N THR A 11 16.29 6.25 32.06
CA THR A 11 15.75 6.44 30.71
C THR A 11 14.73 5.34 30.41
N PRO A 12 13.50 5.65 29.99
CA PRO A 12 12.56 4.61 29.60
C PRO A 12 12.96 4.03 28.24
N LEU A 13 13.32 2.75 28.23
CA LEU A 13 13.59 1.90 27.05
C LEU A 13 12.36 1.69 26.11
N ALA A 14 11.32 2.50 26.24
CA ALA A 14 10.06 2.40 25.47
C ALA A 14 10.08 3.16 24.12
N ALA A 15 11.15 3.90 23.81
CA ALA A 15 11.22 4.81 22.67
C ALA A 15 11.06 4.18 21.26
N PRO A 16 11.61 2.99 20.92
CA PRO A 16 11.58 2.52 19.54
C PRO A 16 10.21 2.02 19.09
N LEU A 17 9.45 1.34 19.96
CA LEU A 17 8.11 0.81 19.64
C LEU A 17 7.05 1.92 19.51
N GLY A 18 7.15 2.98 20.33
CA GLY A 18 6.27 4.15 20.25
C GLY A 18 6.48 4.95 18.95
N PHE A 19 7.73 5.12 18.53
CA PHE A 19 8.04 5.80 17.27
C PHE A 19 7.51 5.02 16.06
N LEU A 20 7.75 3.71 15.99
CA LEU A 20 7.30 2.86 14.88
C LEU A 20 5.77 2.84 14.75
N SER A 21 5.04 2.71 15.86
CA SER A 21 3.58 2.72 15.85
C SER A 21 3.00 4.07 15.38
N SER A 22 3.60 5.19 15.79
CA SER A 22 3.20 6.52 15.31
C SER A 22 3.49 6.71 13.81
N ALA A 23 4.65 6.27 13.32
CA ALA A 23 5.02 6.37 11.92
C ALA A 23 4.09 5.52 11.02
N VAL A 24 3.79 4.29 11.42
CA VAL A 24 2.83 3.42 10.72
C VAL A 24 1.44 4.04 10.69
N SER A 25 0.97 4.57 11.82
CA SER A 25 -0.32 5.27 11.89
C SER A 25 -0.38 6.48 10.94
N ARG A 26 0.69 7.29 10.87
CA ARG A 26 0.78 8.41 9.92
C ARG A 26 0.69 7.95 8.47
N VAL A 27 1.44 6.91 8.09
CA VAL A 27 1.37 6.34 6.73
C VAL A 27 -0.05 5.86 6.40
N ARG A 28 -0.70 5.13 7.32
CA ARG A 28 -2.06 4.61 7.11
C ARG A 28 -3.11 5.70 6.97
N ARG A 29 -3.01 6.78 7.75
CA ARG A 29 -3.92 7.94 7.64
C ARG A 29 -3.68 8.72 6.35
N ASN A 30 -2.42 8.90 5.95
CA ASN A 30 -2.07 9.50 4.66
C ASN A 30 -2.59 8.67 3.49
N HIS A 31 -2.51 7.34 3.59
CA HIS A 31 -3.04 6.41 2.59
C HIS A 31 -4.55 6.47 2.48
N ALA A 32 -5.26 6.62 3.60
CA ALA A 32 -6.70 6.88 3.55
C ALA A 32 -7.03 8.19 2.84
N LEU A 33 -6.28 9.27 3.11
CA LEU A 33 -6.48 10.57 2.47
C LEU A 33 -6.10 10.58 0.99
N GLU A 34 -5.06 9.85 0.60
CA GLU A 34 -4.69 9.63 -0.80
C GLU A 34 -5.84 8.96 -1.56
N HIS A 35 -6.40 7.87 -1.03
CA HIS A 35 -7.57 7.22 -1.64
C HIS A 35 -8.75 8.17 -1.78
N ALA A 36 -9.06 8.92 -0.72
CA ALA A 36 -10.16 9.89 -0.74
C ALA A 36 -9.92 10.97 -1.80
N THR A 37 -8.69 11.45 -1.93
CA THR A 37 -8.31 12.44 -2.95
C THR A 37 -8.50 11.88 -4.36
N ILE A 38 -8.04 10.65 -4.63
CA ILE A 38 -8.16 10.01 -5.94
C ILE A 38 -9.62 9.75 -6.31
N HIS A 39 -10.47 9.35 -5.35
CA HIS A 39 -11.91 9.20 -5.58
C HIS A 39 -12.52 10.52 -6.07
N ILE A 40 -12.31 11.61 -5.33
CA ILE A 40 -12.85 12.92 -5.69
C ILE A 40 -12.31 13.42 -7.04
N LEU A 41 -11.02 13.23 -7.32
CA LEU A 41 -10.44 13.60 -8.62
C LEU A 41 -11.04 12.77 -9.76
N SER A 42 -11.21 11.46 -9.56
CA SER A 42 -11.76 10.56 -10.58
C SER A 42 -13.23 10.82 -10.86
N GLU A 43 -13.99 11.28 -9.86
CA GLU A 43 -15.37 11.73 -10.02
C GLU A 43 -15.46 13.06 -10.78
N ARG A 44 -14.59 14.03 -10.44
CA ARG A 44 -14.61 15.38 -11.05
C ARG A 44 -14.03 15.44 -12.46
N LEU A 45 -13.04 14.59 -12.75
CA LEU A 45 -12.29 14.58 -14.00
C LEU A 45 -12.32 13.17 -14.61
N PRO A 46 -13.40 12.78 -15.30
CA PRO A 46 -13.51 11.45 -15.89
C PRO A 46 -12.39 11.17 -16.90
N GLY A 47 -11.80 9.97 -16.84
CA GLY A 47 -10.79 9.53 -17.80
C GLY A 47 -9.34 9.90 -17.46
N ILE A 48 -9.10 10.65 -16.39
CA ILE A 48 -7.73 10.89 -15.92
C ILE A 48 -7.09 9.59 -15.41
N ARG A 49 -5.78 9.47 -15.62
CA ARG A 49 -4.98 8.36 -15.08
C ARG A 49 -4.14 8.91 -13.94
N LEU A 50 -4.46 8.46 -12.74
CA LEU A 50 -3.73 8.80 -11.52
C LEU A 50 -3.08 7.58 -10.90
N MET A 51 -1.90 7.78 -10.35
CA MET A 51 -1.27 6.86 -9.41
C MET A 51 -1.03 7.60 -8.10
N GLY A 52 -1.24 6.91 -6.98
CA GLY A 52 -0.94 7.43 -5.64
C GLY A 52 0.22 6.69 -4.98
N ARG A 53 0.94 7.39 -4.10
CA ARG A 53 1.94 6.79 -3.21
C ARG A 53 1.98 7.52 -1.87
N SER A 54 1.71 6.79 -0.80
CA SER A 54 1.70 7.35 0.55
C SER A 54 3.04 7.22 1.26
N SER A 55 3.29 8.19 2.14
CA SER A 55 4.47 8.26 2.99
C SER A 55 4.10 8.73 4.39
N PHE A 56 5.07 8.88 5.28
CA PHE A 56 4.87 9.35 6.63
C PHE A 56 4.74 10.89 6.72
N TRP A 57 5.06 11.63 5.65
CA TRP A 57 4.98 13.09 5.59
C TRP A 57 3.82 13.62 4.75
N GLY A 58 3.03 12.71 4.17
CA GLY A 58 1.99 13.03 3.21
C GLY A 58 1.90 11.95 2.14
N TYR A 59 1.47 12.31 0.94
CA TYR A 59 1.34 11.40 -0.19
C TYR A 59 1.61 12.11 -1.51
N TYR A 60 1.87 11.30 -2.53
CA TYR A 60 2.17 11.76 -3.89
C TYR A 60 1.05 11.35 -4.82
N ILE A 61 0.66 12.24 -5.72
CA ILE A 61 -0.24 11.97 -6.84
C ILE A 61 0.55 12.17 -8.13
N TYR A 62 0.57 11.16 -8.98
CA TYR A 62 1.21 11.17 -10.29
C TYR A 62 0.12 11.25 -11.34
N GLY A 63 0.18 12.26 -12.21
CA GLY A 63 -0.78 12.48 -13.29
C GLY A 63 -0.89 13.95 -13.65
N ASP A 64 -1.39 14.19 -14.86
CA ASP A 64 -1.60 15.55 -15.37
C ASP A 64 -2.94 16.11 -14.84
N VAL A 65 -2.86 16.82 -13.72
CA VAL A 65 -4.01 17.43 -13.04
C VAL A 65 -3.60 18.82 -12.53
N PRO A 66 -4.49 19.82 -12.56
CA PRO A 66 -4.20 21.12 -11.95
C PRO A 66 -3.92 21.01 -10.44
N THR A 67 -2.97 21.79 -9.93
CA THR A 67 -2.54 21.68 -8.52
C THR A 67 -3.66 22.08 -7.55
N GLU A 68 -4.44 23.08 -7.94
CA GLU A 68 -5.65 23.53 -7.27
C GLU A 68 -6.70 22.42 -7.17
N ALA A 69 -6.89 21.64 -8.24
CA ALA A 69 -7.82 20.51 -8.22
C ALA A 69 -7.36 19.42 -7.26
N VAL A 70 -6.05 19.16 -7.17
CA VAL A 70 -5.47 18.24 -6.17
C VAL A 70 -5.70 18.76 -4.74
N LEU A 71 -5.47 20.05 -4.50
CA LEU A 71 -5.70 20.65 -3.18
C LEU A 71 -7.17 20.58 -2.77
N ASP A 72 -8.08 20.96 -3.65
CA ASP A 72 -9.53 20.94 -3.41
C ASP A 72 -10.02 19.51 -3.16
N ALA A 73 -9.56 18.55 -3.96
CA ALA A 73 -9.90 17.14 -3.79
C ALA A 73 -9.34 16.57 -2.48
N ALA A 74 -8.13 16.96 -2.09
CA ALA A 74 -7.53 16.56 -0.82
C ALA A 74 -8.30 17.13 0.36
N GLN A 75 -8.66 18.41 0.32
CA GLN A 75 -9.47 19.05 1.35
C GLN A 75 -10.84 18.37 1.46
N GLU A 76 -11.48 18.10 0.33
CA GLU A 76 -12.77 17.41 0.29
C GLU A 76 -12.67 15.99 0.85
N GLY A 77 -11.68 15.21 0.41
CA GLY A 77 -11.43 13.87 0.92
C GLY A 77 -11.20 13.88 2.43
N LEU A 78 -10.45 14.85 2.95
CA LEU A 78 -10.23 15.02 4.39
C LEU A 78 -11.55 15.32 5.13
N ARG A 79 -12.41 16.19 4.58
CA ARG A 79 -13.74 16.46 5.17
C ARG A 79 -14.61 15.21 5.20
N GLN A 80 -14.67 14.44 4.11
CA GLN A 80 -15.49 13.24 4.04
C GLN A 80 -15.00 12.14 4.98
N LEU A 81 -13.69 11.92 5.08
CA LEU A 81 -13.12 10.98 6.05
C LEU A 81 -13.44 11.39 7.50
N ARG A 82 -13.35 12.68 7.82
CA ARG A 82 -13.74 13.23 9.14
C ARG A 82 -15.25 13.10 9.41
N ALA A 83 -16.07 13.17 8.36
CA ALA A 83 -17.51 12.91 8.45
C ALA A 83 -17.85 11.41 8.62
N GLY A 84 -16.84 10.54 8.69
CA GLY A 84 -17.03 9.10 8.92
C GLY A 84 -17.25 8.29 7.65
N GLN A 85 -17.01 8.85 6.46
CA GLN A 85 -17.13 8.14 5.19
C GLN A 85 -15.96 7.19 4.95
N ARG A 86 -15.95 6.05 5.67
CA ARG A 86 -14.84 5.09 5.69
C ARG A 86 -14.54 4.49 4.32
N GLN A 87 -15.52 4.40 3.43
CA GLN A 87 -15.37 3.91 2.06
C GLN A 87 -14.38 4.75 1.25
N MET A 88 -14.22 6.05 1.57
CA MET A 88 -13.25 6.92 0.93
C MET A 88 -11.80 6.50 1.21
N ALA A 89 -11.56 5.73 2.28
CA ALA A 89 -10.24 5.22 2.64
C ALA A 89 -9.85 3.94 1.87
N ILE A 90 -10.71 3.40 1.01
CA ILE A 90 -10.48 2.13 0.30
C ILE A 90 -10.60 2.40 -1.20
N HIS A 91 -9.63 1.92 -1.99
CA HIS A 91 -9.64 2.09 -3.43
C HIS A 91 -9.53 0.74 -4.15
N ALA A 92 -10.36 0.55 -5.20
CA ALA A 92 -10.42 -0.70 -5.94
C ALA A 92 -9.12 -1.02 -6.69
N ASN A 93 -8.43 0.02 -7.18
CA ASN A 93 -7.18 -0.11 -7.92
C ASN A 93 -5.94 0.19 -7.04
N CYS A 94 -6.05 0.08 -5.72
CA CYS A 94 -4.92 0.23 -4.81
C CYS A 94 -3.85 -0.85 -5.07
N GLY A 95 -2.57 -0.46 -5.02
CA GLY A 95 -1.44 -1.40 -5.16
C GLY A 95 -1.46 -2.55 -4.16
N THR A 96 -2.03 -2.35 -2.96
CA THR A 96 -2.25 -3.44 -1.99
C THR A 96 -3.07 -4.59 -2.58
N ASN A 97 -4.09 -4.31 -3.41
CA ASN A 97 -4.90 -5.36 -4.05
C ASN A 97 -4.07 -6.15 -5.07
N ILE A 98 -3.23 -5.46 -5.84
CA ILE A 98 -2.37 -6.07 -6.85
C ILE A 98 -1.34 -7.00 -6.18
N VAL A 99 -0.71 -6.52 -5.10
CA VAL A 99 0.26 -7.33 -4.33
C VAL A 99 -0.41 -8.57 -3.75
N VAL A 100 -1.57 -8.42 -3.09
CA VAL A 100 -2.29 -9.57 -2.52
C VAL A 100 -2.69 -10.58 -3.61
N ALA A 101 -3.28 -10.10 -4.72
CA ALA A 101 -3.66 -10.97 -5.84
C ALA A 101 -2.44 -11.69 -6.44
N GLY A 102 -1.33 -10.97 -6.68
CA GLY A 102 -0.10 -11.54 -7.22
C GLY A 102 0.53 -12.58 -6.29
N THR A 103 0.57 -12.31 -4.98
CA THR A 103 1.06 -13.26 -3.98
C THR A 103 0.21 -14.53 -3.94
N LEU A 104 -1.11 -14.40 -3.89
CA LEU A 104 -2.01 -15.56 -3.88
C LEU A 104 -1.93 -16.36 -5.18
N ALA A 105 -1.84 -15.68 -6.32
CA ALA A 105 -1.68 -16.31 -7.62
C ALA A 105 -0.36 -17.11 -7.69
N GLY A 106 0.74 -16.49 -7.27
CA GLY A 106 2.06 -17.12 -7.23
C GLY A 106 2.12 -18.31 -6.28
N LEU A 107 1.53 -18.20 -5.09
CA LEU A 107 1.41 -19.30 -4.13
C LEU A 107 0.58 -20.45 -4.70
N GLY A 108 -0.58 -20.16 -5.31
CA GLY A 108 -1.42 -21.18 -5.95
C GLY A 108 -0.68 -21.94 -7.05
N ALA A 109 -0.02 -21.22 -7.95
CA ALA A 109 0.81 -21.82 -9.00
C ALA A 109 1.97 -22.64 -8.41
N PHE A 110 2.66 -22.11 -7.39
CA PHE A 110 3.76 -22.80 -6.72
C PHE A 110 3.32 -24.11 -6.07
N LEU A 111 2.18 -24.13 -5.39
CA LEU A 111 1.63 -25.35 -4.78
C LEU A 111 1.22 -26.39 -5.83
N ALA A 112 0.58 -25.94 -6.93
CA ALA A 112 0.21 -26.82 -8.03
C ALA A 112 1.42 -27.49 -8.70
N LEU A 113 2.54 -26.78 -8.81
CA LEU A 113 3.77 -27.30 -9.43
C LEU A 113 4.66 -28.08 -8.44
N SER A 114 4.72 -27.68 -7.17
CA SER A 114 5.55 -28.33 -6.14
C SER A 114 4.99 -29.66 -5.63
N SER A 115 3.68 -29.89 -5.78
CA SER A 115 3.08 -31.21 -5.56
C SER A 115 3.62 -32.30 -6.51
N ALA A 116 4.32 -31.93 -7.60
CA ALA A 116 5.05 -32.88 -8.45
C ALA A 116 6.46 -33.19 -7.94
N TRP A 117 6.98 -32.38 -7.02
CA TRP A 117 8.30 -32.51 -6.41
C TRP A 117 8.25 -33.49 -5.22
N PHE A 118 7.17 -33.44 -4.43
CA PHE A 118 6.96 -34.35 -3.29
C PHE A 118 6.67 -35.81 -3.70
N ASP A 119 6.09 -36.02 -4.88
CA ASP A 119 5.75 -37.35 -5.42
C ASP A 119 6.98 -38.13 -5.95
N ARG A 120 8.19 -37.59 -5.75
CA ARG A 120 9.42 -38.01 -6.46
C ARG A 120 10.62 -38.17 -5.53
N SER A 121 10.41 -38.68 -4.31
CA SER A 121 11.49 -38.82 -3.31
C SER A 121 12.36 -40.08 -3.45
N GLU A 122 12.24 -40.88 -4.51
CA GLU A 122 13.22 -41.93 -4.81
C GLU A 122 13.48 -42.00 -6.33
N GLY A 123 14.73 -41.82 -6.76
CA GLY A 123 15.10 -42.15 -8.14
C GLY A 123 16.34 -41.47 -8.71
N GLU A 124 17.21 -42.31 -9.26
CA GLU A 124 18.48 -42.06 -9.95
C GLU A 124 18.40 -40.99 -11.06
N GLN A 125 19.39 -40.08 -11.11
CA GLN A 125 19.43 -38.95 -12.04
C GLN A 125 19.94 -39.35 -13.45
N THR A 126 19.07 -39.95 -14.27
CA THR A 126 19.36 -40.23 -15.69
C THR A 126 18.71 -39.18 -16.62
N ALA A 127 19.18 -39.08 -17.88
CA ALA A 127 18.61 -38.17 -18.88
C ALA A 127 17.11 -38.40 -19.13
N SER A 128 16.64 -39.63 -18.99
CA SER A 128 15.21 -39.99 -19.09
C SER A 128 14.37 -39.43 -17.94
N VAL A 129 14.96 -39.28 -16.74
CA VAL A 129 14.30 -38.67 -15.58
C VAL A 129 14.13 -37.16 -15.77
N ARG A 130 15.13 -36.46 -16.35
CA ARG A 130 14.98 -35.03 -16.72
C ARG A 130 13.84 -34.79 -17.71
N ALA A 131 13.71 -35.61 -18.75
CA ALA A 131 12.62 -35.51 -19.73
C ALA A 131 11.25 -35.76 -19.09
N LYS A 132 11.14 -36.76 -18.20
CA LYS A 132 9.93 -37.02 -17.42
C LYS A 132 9.61 -35.85 -16.47
N ASN A 133 10.60 -35.20 -15.86
CA ASN A 133 10.40 -34.03 -15.00
C ASN A 133 9.78 -32.86 -15.78
N LEU A 134 10.30 -32.58 -16.99
CA LEU A 134 9.77 -31.54 -17.86
C LEU A 134 8.33 -31.83 -18.28
N LEU A 135 8.02 -33.06 -18.68
CA LEU A 135 6.66 -33.46 -19.08
C LEU A 135 5.66 -33.39 -17.91
N THR A 136 6.05 -33.81 -16.71
CA THR A 136 5.22 -33.66 -15.50
C THR A 136 4.94 -32.18 -15.19
N TRP A 137 5.92 -31.31 -15.38
CA TRP A 137 5.74 -29.88 -15.12
C TRP A 137 4.78 -29.24 -16.13
N VAL A 138 4.94 -29.55 -17.43
CA VAL A 138 4.06 -29.05 -18.51
C VAL A 138 2.62 -29.54 -18.34
N THR A 139 2.41 -30.81 -17.99
CA THR A 139 1.05 -31.37 -17.77
C THR A 139 0.31 -30.74 -16.59
N ARG A 140 1.03 -30.13 -15.63
CA ARG A 140 0.42 -29.43 -14.49
C ARG A 140 0.26 -27.93 -14.70
N LEU A 141 0.72 -27.37 -15.82
CA LEU A 141 0.50 -25.96 -16.14
C LEU A 141 -0.98 -25.56 -16.14
N PRO A 142 -1.93 -26.35 -16.69
CA PRO A 142 -3.35 -26.02 -16.60
C PRO A 142 -3.85 -25.89 -15.16
N LEU A 143 -3.42 -26.79 -14.26
CA LEU A 143 -3.76 -26.74 -12.84
C LEU A 143 -3.11 -25.53 -12.16
N ALA A 144 -1.85 -25.22 -12.48
CA ALA A 144 -1.16 -24.04 -11.95
C ALA A 144 -1.84 -22.74 -12.39
N CYS A 145 -2.25 -22.65 -13.65
CA CYS A 145 -3.03 -21.52 -14.16
C CYS A 145 -4.37 -21.40 -13.44
N ALA A 146 -5.12 -22.51 -13.28
CA ALA A 146 -6.39 -22.51 -12.57
C ALA A 146 -6.23 -22.07 -11.10
N ALA A 147 -5.21 -22.60 -10.40
CA ALA A 147 -4.89 -22.22 -9.03
C ALA A 147 -4.49 -20.74 -8.92
N ALA A 148 -3.71 -20.23 -9.88
CA ALA A 148 -3.36 -18.82 -9.95
C ALA A 148 -4.58 -17.93 -10.16
N THR A 149 -5.48 -18.30 -11.08
CA THR A 149 -6.74 -17.58 -11.32
C THR A 149 -7.61 -17.52 -10.08
N LEU A 150 -7.74 -18.62 -9.33
CA LEU A 150 -8.43 -18.63 -8.04
C LEU A 150 -7.78 -17.68 -7.03
N GLY A 151 -6.44 -17.65 -6.99
CA GLY A 151 -5.69 -16.68 -6.18
C GLY A 151 -6.00 -15.22 -6.54
N ILE A 152 -6.09 -14.89 -7.83
CA ILE A 152 -6.47 -13.55 -8.30
C ILE A 152 -7.91 -13.20 -7.88
N ILE A 153 -8.85 -14.13 -8.05
CA ILE A 153 -10.27 -13.94 -7.67
C ILE A 153 -10.37 -13.66 -6.17
N ALA A 154 -9.68 -14.47 -5.34
CA ALA A 154 -9.62 -14.29 -3.89
C ALA A 154 -8.91 -12.98 -3.49
N GLY A 155 -7.98 -12.50 -4.31
CA GLY A 155 -7.20 -11.29 -4.03
C GLY A 155 -8.03 -10.02 -3.91
N ARG A 156 -9.18 -9.91 -4.61
CA ARG A 156 -10.04 -8.72 -4.54
C ARG A 156 -10.63 -8.49 -3.13
N PRO A 157 -11.40 -9.42 -2.54
CA PRO A 157 -11.95 -9.21 -1.20
C PRO A 157 -10.85 -9.19 -0.12
N LEU A 158 -9.80 -10.01 -0.26
CA LEU A 158 -8.70 -10.05 0.71
C LEU A 158 -7.86 -8.76 0.69
N GLY A 159 -7.63 -8.18 -0.48
CA GLY A 159 -6.95 -6.89 -0.62
C GLY A 159 -7.73 -5.76 0.02
N GLN A 160 -9.06 -5.71 -0.16
CA GLN A 160 -9.92 -4.72 0.48
C GLN A 160 -9.95 -4.86 2.00
N ALA A 161 -10.01 -6.09 2.51
CA ALA A 161 -9.91 -6.36 3.94
C ALA A 161 -8.54 -5.88 4.48
N LEU A 162 -7.45 -6.17 3.77
CA LEU A 162 -6.11 -5.73 4.16
C LEU A 162 -5.98 -4.20 4.15
N GLN A 163 -6.59 -3.51 3.18
CA GLN A 163 -6.68 -2.06 3.20
C GLN A 163 -7.38 -1.56 4.46
N THR A 164 -8.59 -2.05 4.72
CA THR A 164 -9.45 -1.62 5.82
C THR A 164 -8.79 -1.78 7.20
N HIS A 165 -8.07 -2.88 7.39
CA HIS A 165 -7.55 -3.26 8.71
C HIS A 165 -6.06 -2.93 8.91
N VAL A 166 -5.26 -2.92 7.83
CA VAL A 166 -3.79 -2.87 7.93
C VAL A 166 -3.20 -1.68 7.20
N THR A 167 -3.50 -1.47 5.91
CA THR A 167 -2.75 -0.48 5.11
C THR A 167 -3.35 0.91 5.13
N THR A 168 -4.63 1.06 5.52
CA THR A 168 -5.29 2.36 5.66
C THR A 168 -5.87 2.57 7.06
N GLN A 169 -6.17 3.83 7.38
CA GLN A 169 -6.84 4.21 8.61
C GLN A 169 -7.80 5.36 8.32
N ALA A 170 -9.10 5.05 8.22
CA ALA A 170 -10.14 6.03 7.91
C ALA A 170 -10.29 7.14 8.97
N ASN A 171 -9.98 6.84 10.24
CA ASN A 171 -9.91 7.87 11.27
C ASN A 171 -8.58 8.64 11.17
N VAL A 172 -8.64 9.76 10.45
CA VAL A 172 -7.51 10.68 10.18
C VAL A 172 -7.13 11.57 11.38
N GLY A 173 -7.95 11.58 12.44
CA GLY A 173 -7.70 12.37 13.65
C GLY A 173 -7.55 13.87 13.38
N ASN A 174 -6.56 14.48 14.02
CA ASN A 174 -6.19 15.89 13.94
C ASN A 174 -5.22 16.21 12.78
N MET A 175 -5.06 15.32 11.79
CA MET A 175 -4.24 15.59 10.61
C MET A 175 -4.79 16.78 9.81
N ARG A 176 -3.91 17.64 9.28
CA ARG A 176 -4.25 18.65 8.28
C ARG A 176 -3.30 18.62 7.09
N ILE A 177 -3.75 19.18 5.97
CA ILE A 177 -2.95 19.38 4.78
C ILE A 177 -2.10 20.65 5.01
N ALA A 178 -0.78 20.50 4.97
CA ALA A 178 0.19 21.59 5.13
C ALA A 178 0.46 22.32 3.81
N GLY A 179 0.20 21.68 2.67
CA GLY A 179 0.33 22.28 1.35
C GLY A 179 0.50 21.24 0.25
N VAL A 180 0.45 21.70 -1.00
CA VAL A 180 0.68 20.88 -2.20
C VAL A 180 1.80 21.51 -2.99
N THR A 181 2.81 20.72 -3.37
CA THR A 181 3.90 21.15 -4.25
C THR A 181 3.85 20.35 -5.55
N ARG A 182 4.00 21.04 -6.69
CA ARG A 182 4.08 20.42 -8.02
C ARG A 182 5.53 20.30 -8.43
N GLU A 183 5.90 19.12 -8.90
CA GLU A 183 7.21 18.82 -9.47
C GLU A 183 6.99 18.20 -10.86
N GLU A 184 7.77 18.63 -11.84
CA GLU A 184 7.87 17.96 -13.14
C GLU A 184 9.10 17.07 -13.12
N LYS A 185 8.90 15.76 -13.29
CA LYS A 185 9.99 14.78 -13.35
C LYS A 185 10.19 14.34 -14.79
N ALA A 186 11.44 14.02 -15.13
CA ALA A 186 11.75 13.43 -16.42
C ALA A 186 10.89 12.16 -16.61
N GLY A 187 10.04 12.18 -17.62
CA GLY A 187 9.20 11.04 -17.98
C GLY A 187 9.99 9.95 -18.70
N LEU A 188 9.29 8.90 -19.13
CA LEU A 188 9.84 7.88 -20.02
C LEU A 188 10.23 8.45 -21.40
N ASP A 189 9.60 9.56 -21.78
CA ASP A 189 9.89 10.34 -22.98
C ASP A 189 10.06 11.82 -22.59
N LYS A 190 11.01 12.51 -23.24
CA LYS A 190 11.32 13.93 -22.99
C LYS A 190 10.16 14.85 -23.34
N GLN A 191 9.23 14.42 -24.20
CA GLN A 191 8.09 15.22 -24.65
C GLN A 191 6.91 15.21 -23.66
N HIS A 192 6.88 14.26 -22.73
CA HIS A 192 5.78 14.08 -21.78
C HIS A 192 6.33 13.97 -20.35
N PRO A 193 6.65 15.12 -19.71
CA PRO A 193 7.14 15.11 -18.34
C PRO A 193 6.09 14.51 -17.40
N MET A 194 6.55 13.73 -16.43
CA MET A 194 5.68 13.16 -15.42
C MET A 194 5.40 14.24 -14.37
N ILE A 195 4.15 14.70 -14.29
CA ILE A 195 3.72 15.63 -13.26
C ILE A 195 3.48 14.87 -11.96
N VAL A 196 4.08 15.37 -10.89
CA VAL A 196 3.98 14.82 -9.54
C VAL A 196 3.55 15.91 -8.58
N HIS A 197 2.47 15.66 -7.84
CA HIS A 197 2.03 16.51 -6.75
C HIS A 197 2.36 15.84 -5.43
N HIS A 198 3.07 16.55 -4.55
CA HIS A 198 3.31 16.11 -3.18
C HIS A 198 2.38 16.86 -2.24
N VAL A 199 1.40 16.15 -1.68
CA VAL A 199 0.49 16.68 -0.66
C VAL A 199 1.09 16.41 0.71
N ARG A 200 1.56 17.47 1.38
CA ARG A 200 2.17 17.38 2.71
C ARG A 200 1.09 17.38 3.78
N THR A 201 1.29 16.56 4.81
CA THR A 201 0.36 16.42 5.94
C THR A 201 1.09 16.55 7.27
N GLU A 202 0.46 17.23 8.22
CA GLU A 202 0.97 17.36 9.58
C GLU A 202 -0.14 17.10 10.60
N ASP A 203 0.24 16.66 11.79
CA ASP A 203 -0.69 16.54 12.91
C ASP A 203 -0.74 17.87 13.64
N VAL A 204 -1.95 18.40 13.87
CA VAL A 204 -2.12 19.57 14.72
C VAL A 204 -1.90 19.13 16.16
N THR A 205 -0.67 19.24 16.68
CA THR A 205 -0.47 19.11 18.12
C THR A 205 -1.36 20.16 18.78
N SER A 206 -2.23 19.71 19.68
CA SER A 206 -2.98 20.59 20.56
C SER A 206 -1.97 21.28 21.47
N ALA A 207 -1.37 22.36 20.99
CA ALA A 207 -0.64 23.29 21.84
C ALA A 207 -1.63 23.73 22.92
N ARG A 208 -1.24 23.47 24.18
CA ARG A 208 -1.94 23.89 25.40
C ARG A 208 -2.60 25.26 25.19
N ARG A 209 -3.92 25.32 25.37
CA ARG A 209 -4.57 26.56 25.78
C ARG A 209 -4.18 26.86 27.23
#